data_AF-A0A928C414-F1
#
_entry.id   AF-A0A928C414-F1
#
_cell.length_a   1.000
_cell.length_b   1.000
_cell.length_c   1.000
_cell.angle_alpha   90.00
_cell.angle_beta   90.00
_cell.angle_gamma   90.00
#
_symmetry.space_group_name_H-M   'P 1'
#
loop_
_entity.id
_entity.type
_entity.pdbx_description
1 polymer ?
#
loop_
_entity_poly.entity_id
_entity_poly.type
_entity_poly.pdbx_seq_one_letter_code
_entity_poly.pdbx_strand_id
1 'polypeptide(L)'
;MRKYLSNKKIGLYLIGAILLISFIFLAWISHVWLETEIASQLFAAIAGAIIAAIMTMLLLNKQSESEELKDRNMAVFNQKQDVYHHFLEELHKILQDGEITIGSKDKNGEIDTSVDELKDLIFQLSFLQLHTSEDTIKEVLDKLVDIIQALNDYNSSSEEYRQKNAPEFYSRFSNSLFCITAILRKDLYNEESKPIDENQMKSILQECDLYIERSNLDRVELQLYFWNELRKQLAVKGYDIKDSDKDFTQDINEYYARARNRYRWYGFDFMLSGITFRVEIDNHYYFGIKRPSENFQDEKICKTFEKMVGFIKTPWWYGWRHSASYDLDFWNLNSEGFKQLNNSRMRATYIGHIAEEIDAFAKNFLREYNKAANNNEINS
;
A
#
# COMPACT_ATOMS: atom_id res chain seq x y z
N MET A 1 -35.71 33.68 -15.69
CA MET A 1 -35.57 35.16 -15.56
C MET A 1 -36.68 35.99 -16.22
N ARG A 2 -36.98 35.90 -17.53
CA ARG A 2 -38.03 36.72 -18.20
C ARG A 2 -39.43 36.61 -17.58
N LYS A 3 -39.84 35.41 -17.14
CA LYS A 3 -41.15 35.15 -16.53
C LYS A 3 -41.30 35.78 -15.13
N TYR A 4 -40.20 35.86 -14.37
CA TYR A 4 -40.15 36.44 -13.02
C TYR A 4 -40.22 37.98 -13.06
N LEU A 5 -39.50 38.61 -14.00
CA LEU A 5 -39.55 40.06 -14.25
C LEU A 5 -40.93 40.52 -14.76
N SER A 6 -41.63 39.69 -15.54
CA SER A 6 -43.00 39.95 -16.00
C SER A 6 -43.99 40.00 -14.83
N ASN A 7 -43.90 39.06 -13.89
CA ASN A 7 -44.79 38.99 -12.74
C ASN A 7 -44.59 40.16 -11.75
N LYS A 8 -43.35 40.63 -11.55
CA LYS A 8 -43.06 41.84 -10.74
C LYS A 8 -43.70 43.10 -11.35
N LYS A 9 -43.66 43.25 -12.68
CA LYS A 9 -44.33 44.37 -13.38
C LYS A 9 -45.85 44.29 -13.26
N ILE A 10 -46.43 43.09 -13.39
CA ILE A 10 -47.88 42.87 -13.23
C ILE A 10 -48.34 43.21 -11.81
N GLY A 11 -47.58 42.81 -10.77
CA GLY A 11 -47.87 43.19 -9.38
C GLY A 11 -47.82 44.70 -9.15
N LEU A 12 -46.85 45.39 -9.76
CA LEU A 12 -46.73 46.86 -9.67
C LEU A 12 -47.91 47.56 -10.37
N TYR A 13 -48.35 47.06 -11.54
CA TYR A 13 -49.52 47.59 -12.25
C TYR A 13 -50.83 47.33 -11.50
N LEU A 14 -50.97 46.17 -10.84
CA LEU A 14 -52.14 45.85 -10.01
C LEU A 14 -52.23 46.77 -8.79
N ILE A 15 -51.12 47.01 -8.08
CA ILE A 15 -51.08 47.94 -6.95
C ILE A 15 -51.39 49.37 -7.43
N GLY A 16 -50.79 49.80 -8.55
CA GLY A 16 -51.09 51.11 -9.15
C GLY A 16 -52.57 51.26 -9.54
N ALA A 17 -53.18 50.22 -10.10
CA ALA A 17 -54.60 50.22 -10.45
C ALA A 17 -55.51 50.28 -9.21
N ILE A 18 -55.20 49.52 -8.16
CA ILE A 18 -55.95 49.56 -6.89
C ILE A 18 -55.86 50.94 -6.23
N LEU A 19 -54.69 51.56 -6.23
CA LEU A 19 -54.49 52.92 -5.70
C LEU A 19 -55.29 53.96 -6.49
N LEU A 20 -55.32 53.84 -7.82
CA LEU A 20 -56.03 54.77 -8.70
C LEU A 20 -57.55 54.62 -8.58
N ILE A 21 -58.04 53.38 -8.48
CA ILE A 21 -59.46 53.08 -8.21
C ILE A 21 -59.85 53.59 -6.81
N SER A 22 -59.01 53.38 -5.80
CA SER A 22 -59.24 53.89 -4.44
C SER A 22 -59.27 55.42 -4.40
N PHE A 23 -58.37 56.09 -5.12
CA PHE A 23 -58.35 57.55 -5.25
C PHE A 23 -59.60 58.11 -5.93
N ILE A 24 -60.08 57.47 -7.01
CA ILE A 24 -61.32 57.85 -7.70
C ILE A 24 -62.54 57.64 -6.80
N PHE A 25 -62.61 56.51 -6.10
CA PHE A 25 -63.70 56.19 -5.18
C PHE A 25 -63.78 57.18 -4.00
N LEU A 26 -62.62 57.61 -3.48
CA LEU A 26 -62.50 58.63 -2.45
C LEU A 26 -62.87 60.03 -2.94
N ALA A 27 -62.42 60.42 -4.14
CA ALA A 27 -62.78 61.70 -4.75
C ALA A 27 -64.30 61.79 -4.96
N TRP A 28 -64.91 60.69 -5.40
CA TRP A 28 -66.37 60.58 -5.52
C TRP A 28 -67.08 60.69 -4.16
N ILE A 29 -66.63 59.95 -3.13
CA ILE A 29 -67.18 60.05 -1.77
C ILE A 29 -67.07 61.49 -1.23
N SER A 30 -65.92 62.14 -1.36
CA SER A 30 -65.71 63.51 -0.87
C SER A 30 -66.62 64.56 -1.55
N HIS A 31 -67.07 64.27 -2.77
CA HIS A 31 -67.94 65.15 -3.54
C HIS A 31 -69.43 64.93 -3.23
N VAL A 32 -69.81 63.73 -2.76
CA VAL A 32 -71.23 63.36 -2.56
C VAL A 32 -71.60 63.39 -1.07
N TRP A 33 -70.71 63.03 -0.15
CA TRP A 33 -70.98 62.90 1.28
C TRP A 33 -69.68 63.00 2.11
N LEU A 34 -69.53 63.99 3.00
CA LEU A 34 -69.02 63.87 4.39
C LEU A 34 -68.33 65.14 4.93
N GLU A 35 -68.53 65.38 6.22
CA GLU A 35 -67.74 66.29 7.06
C GLU A 35 -66.24 65.93 7.03
N THR A 36 -65.40 66.95 7.04
CA THR A 36 -63.96 66.90 6.70
C THR A 36 -63.11 66.01 7.62
N GLU A 37 -63.58 65.69 8.84
CA GLU A 37 -62.81 64.87 9.81
C GLU A 37 -62.72 63.39 9.41
N ILE A 38 -63.81 62.76 9.01
CA ILE A 38 -63.84 61.32 8.67
C ILE A 38 -62.97 61.05 7.42
N ALA A 39 -63.02 61.97 6.44
CA ALA A 39 -62.17 61.89 5.26
C ALA A 39 -60.68 61.89 5.64
N SER A 40 -60.25 62.78 6.54
CA SER A 40 -58.85 62.87 6.98
C SER A 40 -58.35 61.62 7.71
N GLN A 41 -59.17 61.01 8.57
CA GLN A 41 -58.85 59.77 9.27
C GLN A 41 -58.76 58.58 8.31
N LEU A 42 -59.63 58.54 7.30
CA LEU A 42 -59.64 57.50 6.28
C LEU A 42 -58.43 57.64 5.33
N PHE A 43 -58.03 58.87 4.98
CA PHE A 43 -56.77 59.14 4.28
C PHE A 43 -55.55 58.69 5.09
N ALA A 44 -55.50 59.00 6.39
CA ALA A 44 -54.40 58.57 7.26
C ALA A 44 -54.32 57.03 7.37
N ALA A 45 -55.48 56.36 7.47
CA ALA A 45 -55.55 54.90 7.51
C ALA A 45 -55.07 54.25 6.21
N ILE A 46 -55.49 54.78 5.05
CA ILE A 46 -55.06 54.29 3.74
C ILE A 46 -53.57 54.54 3.52
N ALA A 47 -53.08 55.74 3.85
CA ALA A 47 -51.65 56.06 3.77
C ALA A 47 -50.81 55.13 4.65
N GLY A 48 -51.25 54.88 5.89
CA GLY A 48 -50.62 53.92 6.80
C GLY A 48 -50.60 52.49 6.26
N ALA A 49 -51.72 52.03 5.68
CA ALA A 49 -51.81 50.71 5.06
C ALA A 49 -50.89 50.57 3.84
N ILE A 50 -50.77 51.61 3.00
CA ILE A 50 -49.86 51.63 1.84
C ILE A 50 -48.40 51.56 2.30
N ILE A 51 -48.02 52.38 3.28
CA ILE A 51 -46.64 52.37 3.82
C ILE A 51 -46.32 51.00 4.43
N ALA A 52 -47.25 50.43 5.21
CA ALA A 52 -47.09 49.09 5.78
C ALA A 52 -46.94 48.00 4.69
N ALA A 53 -47.74 48.08 3.62
CA ALA A 53 -47.64 47.16 2.48
C ALA A 53 -46.29 47.29 1.76
N ILE A 54 -45.80 48.51 1.53
CA ILE A 54 -44.47 48.78 0.93
C ILE A 54 -43.35 48.24 1.83
N MET A 55 -43.40 48.50 3.14
CA MET A 55 -42.42 48.00 4.10
C MET A 55 -42.39 46.47 4.11
N THR A 56 -43.56 45.83 4.14
CA THR A 56 -43.68 44.37 4.10
C THR A 56 -43.11 43.80 2.80
N MET A 57 -43.39 44.44 1.66
CA MET A 57 -42.85 44.04 0.37
C MET A 57 -41.31 44.16 0.30
N LEU A 58 -40.73 45.21 0.90
CA LEU A 58 -39.28 45.38 0.98
C LEU A 58 -38.62 44.32 1.88
N LEU A 59 -39.25 43.97 3.01
CA LEU A 59 -38.77 42.93 3.91
C LEU A 59 -38.79 41.55 3.24
N LEU A 60 -39.91 41.19 2.59
CA LEU A 60 -40.03 39.92 1.87
C LEU A 60 -39.03 39.80 0.71
N ASN A 61 -38.80 40.88 -0.04
CA ASN A 61 -37.78 40.87 -1.10
C ASN A 61 -36.37 40.66 -0.54
N LYS A 62 -35.99 41.38 0.54
CA LYS A 62 -34.68 41.21 1.17
C LYS A 62 -34.47 39.82 1.74
N GLN A 63 -35.51 39.25 2.37
CA GLN A 63 -35.47 37.87 2.88
C GLN A 63 -35.30 36.87 1.74
N SER A 64 -36.08 37.00 0.67
CA SER A 64 -35.99 36.12 -0.51
C SER A 64 -34.62 36.20 -1.20
N GLU A 65 -34.03 37.39 -1.37
CA GLU A 65 -32.68 37.55 -1.93
C GLU A 65 -31.62 36.92 -1.03
N SER A 66 -31.77 37.06 0.29
CA SER A 66 -30.87 36.44 1.27
C SER A 66 -30.99 34.91 1.29
N GLU A 67 -32.19 34.37 1.14
CA GLU A 67 -32.42 32.92 1.04
C GLU A 67 -31.84 32.37 -0.27
N GLU A 68 -32.07 33.03 -1.40
CA GLU A 68 -31.51 32.61 -2.69
C GLU A 68 -29.97 32.62 -2.68
N LEU A 69 -29.36 33.64 -2.06
CA LEU A 69 -27.90 33.69 -1.88
C LEU A 69 -27.40 32.57 -0.96
N LYS A 70 -28.12 32.29 0.14
CA LYS A 70 -27.77 31.20 1.06
C LYS A 70 -27.86 29.85 0.36
N ASP A 71 -28.93 29.58 -0.37
CA ASP A 71 -29.15 28.33 -1.10
C ASP A 71 -28.09 28.13 -2.18
N ARG A 72 -27.77 29.20 -2.93
CA ARG A 72 -26.67 29.16 -3.90
C ARG A 72 -25.33 28.88 -3.24
N ASN A 73 -25.03 29.53 -2.12
CA ASN A 73 -23.77 29.32 -1.40
C ASN A 73 -23.69 27.89 -0.82
N MET A 74 -24.78 27.35 -0.29
CA MET A 74 -24.84 25.95 0.17
C MET A 74 -24.63 24.97 -1.00
N ALA A 75 -25.24 25.22 -2.16
CA ALA A 75 -25.04 24.38 -3.34
C ALA A 75 -23.58 24.41 -3.84
N VAL A 76 -22.97 25.60 -3.90
CA VAL A 76 -21.55 25.75 -4.27
C VAL A 76 -20.64 25.07 -3.24
N PHE A 77 -20.93 25.23 -1.94
CA PHE A 77 -20.19 24.59 -0.87
C PHE A 77 -20.22 23.05 -0.99
N ASN A 78 -21.41 22.47 -1.17
CA ASN A 78 -21.56 21.01 -1.35
C ASN A 78 -20.81 20.53 -2.59
N GLN A 79 -20.92 21.24 -3.72
CA GLN A 79 -20.20 20.88 -4.93
C GLN A 79 -18.68 20.96 -4.76
N LYS A 80 -18.17 21.98 -4.03
CA LYS A 80 -16.74 22.07 -3.71
C LYS A 80 -16.29 20.88 -2.86
N GLN A 81 -17.06 20.53 -1.83
CA GLN A 81 -16.76 19.38 -0.98
C GLN A 81 -16.68 18.09 -1.79
N ASP A 82 -17.63 17.86 -2.70
CA ASP A 82 -17.64 16.68 -3.59
C ASP A 82 -16.41 16.64 -4.50
N VAL A 83 -16.06 17.78 -5.11
CA VAL A 83 -14.88 17.90 -5.99
C VAL A 83 -13.59 17.66 -5.22
N TYR A 84 -13.46 18.20 -4.00
CA TYR A 84 -12.24 18.02 -3.19
C TYR A 84 -12.08 16.57 -2.72
N HIS A 85 -13.18 15.94 -2.33
CA HIS A 85 -13.17 14.54 -1.96
C HIS A 85 -12.78 13.65 -3.15
N HIS A 86 -13.43 13.84 -4.30
CA HIS A 86 -13.13 13.09 -5.52
C HIS A 86 -11.67 13.28 -5.96
N PHE A 87 -11.15 14.51 -5.92
CA PHE A 87 -9.75 14.81 -6.23
C PHE A 87 -8.79 13.99 -5.34
N LEU A 88 -9.04 13.91 -4.03
CA LEU A 88 -8.19 13.15 -3.11
C LEU A 88 -8.29 11.63 -3.33
N GLU A 89 -9.47 11.12 -3.69
CA GLU A 89 -9.66 9.71 -4.04
C GLU A 89 -8.93 9.32 -5.33
N GLU A 90 -9.01 10.15 -6.37
CA GLU A 90 -8.29 9.90 -7.62
C GLU A 90 -6.79 10.07 -7.45
N LEU A 91 -6.35 11.07 -6.67
CA LEU A 91 -4.95 11.23 -6.32
C LEU A 91 -4.40 9.98 -5.60
N HIS A 92 -5.19 9.37 -4.70
CA HIS A 92 -4.81 8.12 -4.07
C HIS A 92 -4.60 6.99 -5.09
N LYS A 93 -5.48 6.86 -6.08
CA LYS A 93 -5.38 5.83 -7.13
C LYS A 93 -4.15 6.04 -8.01
N ILE A 94 -3.95 7.28 -8.46
CA ILE A 94 -2.82 7.68 -9.33
C ILE A 94 -1.47 7.46 -8.64
N LEU A 95 -1.39 7.62 -7.32
CA LEU A 95 -0.13 7.49 -6.58
C LEU A 95 0.07 6.09 -5.96
N GLN A 96 -0.82 5.13 -6.23
CA GLN A 96 -0.87 3.86 -5.51
C GLN A 96 0.33 2.95 -5.82
N ASP A 97 0.76 2.88 -7.07
CA ASP A 97 1.90 2.06 -7.53
C ASP A 97 3.26 2.78 -7.34
N GLY A 98 3.20 4.07 -7.02
CA GLY A 98 4.35 4.93 -6.75
C GLY A 98 4.95 5.56 -7.99
N GLU A 99 4.42 5.32 -9.19
CA GLU A 99 4.89 5.94 -10.43
C GLU A 99 3.71 6.66 -11.11
N ILE A 100 3.98 7.59 -12.02
CA ILE A 100 2.92 8.15 -12.88
C ILE A 100 3.10 7.52 -14.26
N THR A 101 2.25 6.57 -14.59
CA THR A 101 2.35 5.80 -15.82
C THR A 101 1.76 6.54 -17.03
N ILE A 102 2.40 6.37 -18.18
CA ILE A 102 1.97 6.93 -19.47
C ILE A 102 1.84 5.76 -20.45
N GLY A 103 0.62 5.28 -20.67
CA GLY A 103 0.35 4.12 -21.53
C GLY A 103 0.92 2.83 -20.91
N SER A 104 0.08 2.11 -20.20
CA SER A 104 0.46 0.82 -19.61
C SER A 104 0.66 -0.26 -20.67
N LYS A 105 1.39 -1.33 -20.36
CA LYS A 105 1.34 -2.57 -21.14
C LYS A 105 0.37 -3.53 -20.47
N ASP A 106 -0.54 -4.14 -21.23
CA ASP A 106 -1.44 -5.17 -20.73
C ASP A 106 -0.66 -6.44 -20.32
N LYS A 107 -1.38 -7.40 -19.73
CA LYS A 107 -0.80 -8.69 -19.29
C LYS A 107 -0.16 -9.52 -20.42
N ASN A 108 -0.39 -9.14 -21.68
CA ASN A 108 0.14 -9.80 -22.88
C ASN A 108 1.29 -9.01 -23.53
N GLY A 109 1.67 -7.85 -22.99
CA GLY A 109 2.72 -7.00 -23.50
C GLY A 109 2.29 -6.04 -24.62
N GLU A 110 0.99 -5.92 -24.91
CA GLU A 110 0.45 -4.90 -25.81
C GLU A 110 0.30 -3.57 -25.07
N ILE A 111 0.52 -2.43 -25.75
CA ILE A 111 0.35 -1.10 -25.14
C ILE A 111 -1.15 -0.86 -24.91
N ASP A 112 -1.57 -0.95 -23.67
CA ASP A 112 -2.86 -0.50 -23.18
C ASP A 112 -2.85 1.03 -23.06
N THR A 113 -3.36 1.68 -24.09
CA THR A 113 -3.53 3.14 -24.12
C THR A 113 -4.71 3.63 -23.27
N SER A 114 -5.42 2.74 -22.57
CA SER A 114 -6.56 3.10 -21.71
C SER A 114 -6.17 3.59 -20.31
N VAL A 115 -4.94 3.32 -19.85
CA VAL A 115 -4.42 3.80 -18.56
C VAL A 115 -3.33 4.85 -18.82
N ASP A 116 -3.67 6.11 -18.56
CA ASP A 116 -2.78 7.27 -18.67
C ASP A 116 -3.02 8.18 -17.46
N GLU A 117 -2.34 7.85 -16.36
CA GLU A 117 -2.51 8.48 -15.06
C GLU A 117 -2.11 9.95 -15.09
N LEU A 118 -1.19 10.33 -15.98
CA LEU A 118 -0.84 11.73 -16.20
C LEU A 118 -2.03 12.51 -16.77
N LYS A 119 -2.75 11.96 -17.76
CA LYS A 119 -3.98 12.59 -18.27
C LYS A 119 -5.03 12.70 -17.18
N ASP A 120 -5.22 11.65 -16.40
CA ASP A 120 -6.21 11.65 -15.30
C ASP A 120 -5.86 12.73 -14.27
N LEU A 121 -4.60 12.85 -13.84
CA LEU A 121 -4.15 13.91 -12.95
C LEU A 121 -4.43 15.31 -13.53
N ILE A 122 -4.15 15.52 -14.82
CA ILE A 122 -4.41 16.80 -15.49
C ILE A 122 -5.91 17.13 -15.49
N PHE A 123 -6.77 16.16 -15.77
CA PHE A 123 -8.21 16.37 -15.70
C PHE A 123 -8.67 16.70 -14.29
N GLN A 124 -8.18 15.97 -13.29
CA GLN A 124 -8.52 16.23 -11.89
C GLN A 124 -8.10 17.63 -11.43
N LEU A 125 -6.91 18.08 -11.84
CA LEU A 125 -6.46 19.46 -11.60
C LEU A 125 -7.34 20.50 -12.30
N SER A 126 -7.82 20.21 -13.52
CA SER A 126 -8.74 21.11 -14.24
C SER A 126 -10.09 21.24 -13.53
N PHE A 127 -10.63 20.14 -12.99
CA PHE A 127 -11.86 20.16 -12.20
C PHE A 127 -11.67 20.90 -10.88
N LEU A 128 -10.52 20.70 -10.23
CA LEU A 128 -10.18 21.44 -9.01
C LEU A 128 -10.13 22.94 -9.28
N GLN A 129 -9.41 23.36 -10.33
CA GLN A 129 -9.27 24.77 -10.72
C GLN A 129 -10.63 25.46 -10.97
N LEU A 130 -11.63 24.74 -11.50
CA LEU A 130 -12.98 25.28 -11.71
C LEU A 130 -13.67 25.72 -10.40
N HIS A 131 -13.30 25.09 -9.28
CA HIS A 131 -13.97 25.23 -7.99
C HIS A 131 -13.09 25.88 -6.91
N THR A 132 -11.86 26.28 -7.22
CA THR A 132 -10.92 26.89 -6.26
C THR A 132 -10.51 28.30 -6.70
N SER A 133 -9.92 29.05 -5.77
CA SER A 133 -9.22 30.29 -6.12
C SER A 133 -7.89 30.01 -6.85
N GLU A 134 -7.31 31.05 -7.47
CA GLU A 134 -5.98 30.98 -8.12
C GLU A 134 -4.86 30.67 -7.10
N ASP A 135 -4.94 31.26 -5.90
CA ASP A 135 -3.98 31.02 -4.83
C ASP A 135 -4.07 29.56 -4.35
N THR A 136 -5.30 29.06 -4.13
CA THR A 136 -5.56 27.69 -3.68
C THR A 136 -4.98 26.65 -4.66
N ILE A 137 -5.25 26.78 -5.96
CA ILE A 137 -4.75 25.80 -6.95
C ILE A 137 -3.22 25.86 -7.03
N LYS A 138 -2.61 27.04 -6.93
CA LYS A 138 -1.16 27.19 -6.95
C LYS A 138 -0.50 26.50 -5.76
N GLU A 139 -1.02 26.71 -4.54
CA GLU A 139 -0.50 26.04 -3.35
C GLU A 139 -0.65 24.52 -3.42
N VAL A 140 -1.76 24.02 -3.98
CA VAL A 140 -1.96 22.57 -4.21
C VAL A 140 -0.93 22.04 -5.21
N LEU A 141 -0.70 22.74 -6.33
CA LEU A 141 0.29 22.35 -7.34
C LEU A 141 1.70 22.28 -6.75
N ASP A 142 2.09 23.26 -5.94
CA ASP A 142 3.40 23.27 -5.28
C ASP A 142 3.57 22.02 -4.40
N LYS A 143 2.54 21.62 -3.64
CA LYS A 143 2.58 20.40 -2.82
C LYS A 143 2.55 19.11 -3.63
N LEU A 144 1.88 19.10 -4.78
CA LEU A 144 1.92 17.95 -5.70
C LEU A 144 3.31 17.75 -6.31
N VAL A 145 4.01 18.85 -6.63
CA VAL A 145 5.42 18.77 -7.08
C VAL A 145 6.28 18.12 -5.99
N ASP A 146 6.11 18.51 -4.73
CA ASP A 146 6.83 17.89 -3.60
C ASP A 146 6.56 16.38 -3.50
N ILE A 147 5.31 15.94 -3.72
CA ILE A 147 4.92 14.53 -3.71
C ILE A 147 5.59 13.76 -4.84
N ILE A 148 5.50 14.28 -6.08
CA ILE A 148 6.03 13.61 -7.27
C ILE A 148 7.56 13.52 -7.19
N GLN A 149 8.23 14.57 -6.71
CA GLN A 149 9.68 14.55 -6.51
C GLN A 149 10.08 13.51 -5.44
N ALA A 150 9.37 13.48 -4.31
CA ALA A 150 9.64 12.49 -3.28
C ALA A 150 9.50 11.04 -3.80
N LEU A 151 8.48 10.78 -4.61
CA LEU A 151 8.27 9.47 -5.24
C LEU A 151 9.40 9.12 -6.22
N ASN A 152 9.74 10.02 -7.13
CA ASN A 152 10.79 9.81 -8.12
C ASN A 152 12.15 9.55 -7.47
N ASP A 153 12.53 10.34 -6.47
CA ASP A 153 13.78 10.19 -5.72
C ASP A 153 13.83 8.85 -4.98
N TYR A 154 12.71 8.46 -4.35
CA TYR A 154 12.60 7.22 -3.61
C TYR A 154 12.68 6.01 -4.54
N ASN A 155 11.95 6.00 -5.65
CA ASN A 155 11.91 4.88 -6.58
C ASN A 155 13.19 4.71 -7.39
N SER A 156 13.92 5.80 -7.65
CA SER A 156 15.22 5.77 -8.32
C SER A 156 16.36 5.29 -7.42
N SER A 157 16.12 5.14 -6.11
CA SER A 157 17.13 4.74 -5.12
C SER A 157 17.28 3.22 -5.00
N SER A 158 18.43 2.76 -4.48
CA SER A 158 18.68 1.33 -4.24
C SER A 158 17.68 0.74 -3.23
N GLU A 159 17.38 -0.56 -3.34
CA GLU A 159 16.46 -1.24 -2.42
C GLU A 159 16.88 -1.09 -0.94
N GLU A 160 18.18 -1.17 -0.65
CA GLU A 160 18.72 -0.97 0.70
C GLU A 160 18.47 0.44 1.22
N TYR A 161 18.63 1.45 0.35
CA TYR A 161 18.35 2.83 0.70
C TYR A 161 16.86 3.04 0.96
N ARG A 162 15.98 2.49 0.10
CA ARG A 162 14.53 2.58 0.28
C ARG A 162 14.10 1.95 1.61
N GLN A 163 14.55 0.73 1.89
CA GLN A 163 14.19 0.04 3.14
C GLN A 163 14.66 0.79 4.39
N LYS A 164 15.86 1.37 4.36
CA LYS A 164 16.41 2.15 5.48
C LYS A 164 15.68 3.47 5.69
N ASN A 165 15.26 4.13 4.60
CA ASN A 165 14.69 5.48 4.63
C ASN A 165 13.17 5.49 4.45
N ALA A 166 12.49 4.33 4.49
CA ALA A 166 11.04 4.26 4.34
C ALA A 166 10.29 5.18 5.31
N PRO A 167 10.60 5.24 6.63
CA PRO A 167 9.92 6.16 7.53
C PRO A 167 10.07 7.64 7.13
N GLU A 168 11.25 8.04 6.66
CA GLU A 168 11.54 9.40 6.23
C GLU A 168 10.79 9.76 4.94
N PHE A 169 10.76 8.83 4.00
CA PHE A 169 10.01 8.99 2.76
C PHE A 169 8.52 9.17 3.04
N TYR A 170 7.91 8.25 3.80
CA TYR A 170 6.49 8.31 4.10
C TYR A 170 6.11 9.50 5.00
N SER A 171 7.01 10.00 5.86
CA SER A 171 6.75 11.23 6.62
C SER A 171 6.70 12.46 5.72
N ARG A 172 7.66 12.60 4.78
CA ARG A 172 7.66 13.71 3.81
C ARG A 172 6.48 13.63 2.85
N PHE A 173 6.20 12.44 2.32
CA PHE A 173 5.05 12.19 1.43
C PHE A 173 3.72 12.57 2.10
N SER A 174 3.49 12.07 3.31
CA SER A 174 2.25 12.33 4.04
C SER A 174 2.11 13.80 4.45
N ASN A 175 3.21 14.47 4.83
CA ASN A 175 3.19 15.90 5.13
C ASN A 175 2.68 16.74 3.94
N SER A 176 3.18 16.48 2.73
CA SER A 176 2.68 17.17 1.52
C SER A 176 1.20 16.90 1.26
N LEU A 177 0.73 15.67 1.45
CA LEU A 177 -0.69 15.31 1.33
C LEU A 177 -1.58 16.00 2.39
N PHE A 178 -1.10 16.10 3.63
CA PHE A 178 -1.82 16.81 4.69
C PHE A 178 -1.83 18.31 4.47
N CYS A 179 -0.78 18.88 3.88
CA CYS A 179 -0.77 20.28 3.45
C CYS A 179 -1.83 20.53 2.37
N ILE A 180 -1.95 19.68 1.34
CA ILE A 180 -3.03 19.77 0.34
C ILE A 180 -4.39 19.77 1.03
N THR A 181 -4.61 18.85 1.97
CA THR A 181 -5.86 18.78 2.73
C THR A 181 -6.14 20.06 3.52
N ALA A 182 -5.11 20.64 4.15
CA ALA A 182 -5.22 21.90 4.88
C ALA A 182 -5.56 23.09 3.96
N ILE A 183 -4.95 23.16 2.78
CA ILE A 183 -5.21 24.18 1.75
C ILE A 183 -6.67 24.09 1.28
N LEU A 184 -7.14 22.90 0.91
CA LEU A 184 -8.52 22.68 0.46
C LEU A 184 -9.53 22.98 1.57
N ARG A 185 -9.22 22.63 2.82
CA ARG A 185 -10.06 22.96 3.97
C ARG A 185 -10.14 24.47 4.20
N LYS A 186 -9.03 25.19 4.05
CA LYS A 186 -9.01 26.65 4.14
C LYS A 186 -9.87 27.28 3.05
N ASP A 187 -9.81 26.79 1.81
CA ASP A 187 -10.68 27.27 0.72
C ASP A 187 -12.17 26.97 0.99
N LEU A 188 -12.47 25.78 1.53
CA LEU A 188 -13.85 25.33 1.78
C LEU A 188 -14.53 26.07 2.93
N TYR A 189 -13.84 26.21 4.07
CA TYR A 189 -14.41 26.75 5.31
C TYR A 189 -13.99 28.19 5.60
N ASN A 190 -13.02 28.73 4.85
CA ASN A 190 -12.39 30.03 5.13
C ASN A 190 -11.76 30.10 6.54
N GLU A 191 -11.26 28.96 7.02
CA GLU A 191 -10.63 28.79 8.33
C GLU A 191 -9.23 28.18 8.16
N GLU A 192 -8.24 28.75 8.83
CA GLU A 192 -6.89 28.20 8.86
C GLU A 192 -6.89 26.79 9.50
N SER A 193 -6.28 25.84 8.81
CA SER A 193 -6.10 24.47 9.30
C SER A 193 -4.62 24.12 9.28
N LYS A 194 -4.13 23.49 10.34
CA LYS A 194 -2.76 22.98 10.37
C LYS A 194 -2.72 21.55 9.82
N PRO A 195 -1.73 21.19 8.99
CA PRO A 195 -1.49 19.79 8.63
C PRO A 195 -1.05 19.00 9.87
N ILE A 196 -1.14 17.67 9.79
CA ILE A 196 -0.54 16.79 10.80
C ILE A 196 0.98 16.96 10.73
N ASP A 197 1.62 17.08 11.89
CA ASP A 197 3.06 17.34 11.99
C ASP A 197 3.90 16.16 11.46
N GLU A 198 4.93 16.49 10.69
CA GLU A 198 5.81 15.51 10.06
C GLU A 198 6.56 14.65 11.08
N ASN A 199 7.01 15.22 12.20
CA ASN A 199 7.73 14.48 13.24
C ASN A 199 6.80 13.52 14.00
N GLN A 200 5.54 13.94 14.21
CA GLN A 200 4.52 13.04 14.78
C GLN A 200 4.29 11.84 13.86
N MET A 201 4.13 12.08 12.56
CA MET A 201 3.94 10.98 11.60
C MET A 201 5.19 10.09 11.51
N LYS A 202 6.38 10.68 11.47
CA LYS A 202 7.64 9.94 11.49
C LYS A 202 7.77 9.03 12.70
N SER A 203 7.36 9.49 13.88
CA SER A 203 7.37 8.68 15.10
C SER A 203 6.45 7.46 14.97
N ILE A 204 5.24 7.64 14.43
CA ILE A 204 4.32 6.51 14.16
C ILE A 204 4.93 5.53 13.16
N LEU A 205 5.52 6.04 12.08
CA LEU A 205 6.13 5.24 11.02
C LEU A 205 7.38 4.47 11.48
N GLN A 206 8.11 4.99 12.48
CA GLN A 206 9.24 4.30 13.10
C GLN A 206 8.80 3.14 14.00
N GLU A 207 7.63 3.25 14.62
CA GLU A 207 7.01 2.16 15.38
C GLU A 207 6.33 1.13 14.46
N CYS A 208 6.00 1.53 13.22
CA CYS A 208 5.58 0.59 12.19
C CYS A 208 6.77 -0.26 11.73
N ASP A 209 6.61 -1.57 11.72
CA ASP A 209 7.58 -2.50 11.12
C ASP A 209 7.52 -2.45 9.59
N LEU A 210 7.84 -1.28 9.01
CA LEU A 210 7.76 -1.00 7.58
C LEU A 210 8.67 -1.93 6.79
N TYR A 211 8.09 -2.61 5.81
CA TYR A 211 8.78 -3.54 4.94
C TYR A 211 8.58 -3.14 3.50
N ILE A 212 9.67 -3.14 2.74
CA ILE A 212 9.59 -3.13 1.30
C ILE A 212 9.86 -4.55 0.84
N GLU A 213 8.85 -5.18 0.24
CA GLU A 213 9.01 -6.49 -0.36
C GLU A 213 10.07 -6.37 -1.46
N ARG A 214 11.24 -6.99 -1.23
CA ARG A 214 12.28 -7.08 -2.26
C ARG A 214 11.69 -7.81 -3.46
N SER A 215 12.15 -7.44 -4.65
CA SER A 215 11.91 -8.23 -5.85
C SER A 215 12.12 -9.73 -5.53
N ASN A 216 11.14 -10.58 -5.88
CA ASN A 216 11.24 -12.01 -5.66
C ASN A 216 12.59 -12.46 -6.24
N LEU A 217 13.45 -13.02 -5.39
CA LEU A 217 14.73 -13.56 -5.85
C LEU A 217 14.43 -14.55 -6.98
N ASP A 218 15.20 -14.47 -8.05
CA ASP A 218 15.07 -15.47 -9.09
C ASP A 218 15.50 -16.86 -8.55
N ARG A 219 15.20 -17.92 -9.30
CA ARG A 219 15.51 -19.29 -8.88
C ARG A 219 17.00 -19.53 -8.58
N VAL A 220 17.90 -18.88 -9.32
CA VAL A 220 19.35 -18.99 -9.13
C VAL A 220 19.75 -18.28 -7.84
N GLU A 221 19.25 -17.05 -7.64
CA GLU A 221 19.51 -16.27 -6.44
C GLU A 221 18.96 -16.93 -5.18
N LEU A 222 17.75 -17.52 -5.24
CA LEU A 222 17.14 -18.28 -4.14
C LEU A 222 18.01 -19.48 -3.74
N GLN A 223 18.45 -20.27 -4.71
CA GLN A 223 19.26 -21.46 -4.45
C GLN A 223 20.66 -21.08 -3.94
N LEU A 224 21.24 -20.00 -4.45
CA LEU A 224 22.51 -19.47 -3.95
C LEU A 224 22.38 -18.97 -2.51
N TYR A 225 21.32 -18.23 -2.22
CA TYR A 225 21.01 -17.78 -0.86
C TYR A 225 20.83 -18.95 0.10
N PHE A 226 20.08 -19.98 -0.32
CA PHE A 226 19.87 -21.20 0.46
C PHE A 226 21.19 -21.84 0.88
N TRP A 227 22.11 -22.07 -0.07
CA TRP A 227 23.39 -22.69 0.23
C TRP A 227 24.28 -21.85 1.14
N ASN A 228 24.33 -20.53 0.90
CA ASN A 228 25.16 -19.63 1.69
C ASN A 228 24.65 -19.51 3.13
N GLU A 229 23.35 -19.30 3.30
CA GLU A 229 22.76 -19.13 4.63
C GLU A 229 22.76 -20.47 5.40
N LEU A 230 22.49 -21.61 4.75
CA LEU A 230 22.53 -22.92 5.43
C LEU A 230 23.94 -23.24 5.96
N ARG A 231 24.98 -23.00 5.14
CA ARG A 231 26.37 -23.17 5.59
C ARG A 231 26.70 -22.27 6.77
N LYS A 232 26.34 -21.00 6.69
CA LYS A 232 26.54 -20.03 7.77
C LYS A 232 25.87 -20.48 9.08
N GLN A 233 24.61 -20.91 9.02
CA GLN A 233 23.85 -21.39 10.18
C GLN A 233 24.48 -22.65 10.80
N LEU A 234 24.96 -23.60 9.98
CA LEU A 234 25.67 -24.79 10.46
C LEU A 234 27.06 -24.47 11.04
N ALA A 235 27.79 -23.51 10.46
CA ALA A 235 29.07 -23.05 11.00
C ALA A 235 28.90 -22.41 12.39
N VAL A 236 27.84 -21.61 12.59
CA VAL A 236 27.49 -21.06 13.92
C VAL A 236 27.22 -22.17 14.95
N LYS A 237 26.72 -23.33 14.51
CA LYS A 237 26.51 -24.51 15.37
C LYS A 237 27.80 -25.31 15.65
N GLY A 238 28.94 -24.90 15.08
CA GLY A 238 30.25 -25.48 15.34
C GLY A 238 30.71 -26.56 14.34
N TYR A 239 30.03 -26.71 13.20
CA TYR A 239 30.46 -27.63 12.15
C TYR A 239 31.53 -26.99 11.28
N ASP A 240 32.65 -27.71 11.09
CA ASP A 240 33.70 -27.33 10.14
C ASP A 240 33.31 -27.77 8.72
N ILE A 241 32.84 -26.81 7.93
CA ILE A 241 32.37 -27.04 6.57
C ILE A 241 33.58 -26.97 5.64
N LYS A 242 33.92 -28.12 5.05
CA LYS A 242 34.93 -28.16 3.99
C LYS A 242 34.40 -27.34 2.82
N ASP A 243 35.16 -26.33 2.42
CA ASP A 243 34.80 -25.36 1.40
C ASP A 243 33.76 -24.32 1.85
N SER A 244 33.97 -23.71 3.02
CA SER A 244 33.20 -22.56 3.51
C SER A 244 33.12 -21.41 2.47
N ASP A 245 34.17 -21.23 1.67
CA ASP A 245 34.23 -20.24 0.59
C ASP A 245 33.79 -20.77 -0.79
N LYS A 246 33.26 -22.00 -0.89
CA LYS A 246 32.79 -22.54 -2.17
C LYS A 246 31.73 -21.64 -2.78
N ASP A 247 31.94 -21.25 -4.03
CA ASP A 247 30.95 -20.60 -4.86
C ASP A 247 30.09 -21.66 -5.56
N PHE A 248 28.78 -21.64 -5.29
CA PHE A 248 27.81 -22.55 -5.90
C PHE A 248 27.26 -22.05 -7.24
N THR A 249 27.64 -20.85 -7.70
CA THR A 249 27.10 -20.22 -8.91
C THR A 249 27.21 -21.12 -10.14
N GLN A 250 28.38 -21.75 -10.35
CA GLN A 250 28.56 -22.67 -11.47
C GLN A 250 27.67 -23.91 -11.34
N ASP A 251 27.64 -24.53 -10.15
CA ASP A 251 26.81 -25.71 -9.90
C ASP A 251 25.32 -25.44 -10.14
N ILE A 252 24.82 -24.29 -9.67
CA ILE A 252 23.43 -23.84 -9.85
C ILE A 252 23.12 -23.54 -11.32
N ASN A 253 24.04 -22.86 -12.00
CA ASN A 253 23.87 -22.58 -13.43
C ASN A 253 23.79 -23.89 -14.22
N GLU A 254 24.65 -24.86 -13.94
CA GLU A 254 24.63 -26.17 -14.61
C GLU A 254 23.41 -27.00 -14.22
N TYR A 255 22.92 -26.87 -12.99
CA TYR A 255 21.65 -27.45 -12.52
C TYR A 255 20.46 -26.96 -13.36
N TYR A 256 20.35 -25.65 -13.60
CA TYR A 256 19.26 -25.09 -14.40
C TYR A 256 19.50 -25.10 -15.93
N ALA A 257 20.74 -25.26 -16.39
CA ALA A 257 21.09 -25.05 -17.80
C ALA A 257 20.58 -26.13 -18.76
N ARG A 258 20.60 -27.44 -18.46
CA ARG A 258 20.20 -28.44 -19.48
C ARG A 258 19.54 -29.72 -18.97
N ALA A 259 18.25 -29.78 -19.30
CA ALA A 259 17.53 -30.90 -19.86
C ALA A 259 18.38 -31.81 -20.78
N ARG A 260 18.95 -32.89 -20.24
CA ARG A 260 19.04 -34.24 -20.86
C ARG A 260 19.86 -35.25 -20.03
N ASN A 261 20.67 -34.83 -19.06
CA ASN A 261 21.32 -35.72 -18.09
C ASN A 261 20.99 -35.26 -16.66
N ARG A 262 19.99 -35.91 -16.08
CA ARG A 262 19.26 -35.51 -14.84
C ARG A 262 20.04 -35.71 -13.53
N TYR A 263 21.37 -35.80 -13.58
CA TYR A 263 22.18 -36.29 -12.45
C TYR A 263 23.33 -35.36 -12.09
N ARG A 264 23.06 -34.06 -11.93
CA ARG A 264 24.02 -33.20 -11.26
C ARG A 264 23.60 -33.02 -9.81
N TRP A 265 24.08 -33.94 -8.97
CA TRP A 265 24.02 -33.78 -7.53
C TRP A 265 25.17 -32.91 -7.07
N TYR A 266 24.88 -31.91 -6.24
CA TYR A 266 25.90 -31.05 -5.67
C TYR A 266 25.49 -30.57 -4.27
N GLY A 267 26.47 -30.13 -3.51
CA GLY A 267 26.29 -29.71 -2.12
C GLY A 267 27.62 -29.53 -1.42
N PHE A 268 27.64 -29.75 -0.11
CA PHE A 268 28.83 -29.61 0.73
C PHE A 268 28.91 -30.71 1.80
N ASP A 269 30.13 -30.90 2.32
CA ASP A 269 30.45 -31.90 3.32
C ASP A 269 30.99 -31.25 4.60
N PHE A 270 30.75 -31.90 5.73
CA PHE A 270 31.44 -31.62 6.99
C PHE A 270 31.71 -32.92 7.76
N MET A 271 32.64 -32.87 8.72
CA MET A 271 33.09 -34.06 9.43
C MET A 271 32.39 -34.22 10.78
N LEU A 272 31.91 -35.44 11.05
CA LEU A 272 31.40 -35.88 12.35
C LEU A 272 32.34 -36.93 12.93
N SER A 273 33.25 -36.55 13.82
CA SER A 273 34.25 -37.47 14.40
C SER A 273 35.02 -38.30 13.34
N GLY A 274 35.41 -37.66 12.24
CA GLY A 274 36.11 -38.31 11.12
C GLY A 274 35.20 -38.97 10.07
N ILE A 275 33.87 -38.92 10.25
CA ILE A 275 32.88 -39.48 9.33
C ILE A 275 32.30 -38.37 8.45
N THR A 276 32.25 -38.59 7.14
CA THR A 276 31.69 -37.62 6.19
C THR A 276 30.17 -37.53 6.33
N PHE A 277 29.70 -36.37 6.76
CA PHE A 277 28.32 -35.95 6.65
C PHE A 277 28.16 -35.07 5.41
N ARG A 278 27.14 -35.34 4.61
CA ARG A 278 26.87 -34.59 3.37
C ARG A 278 25.47 -34.01 3.38
N VAL A 279 25.36 -32.78 2.89
CA VAL A 279 24.11 -32.16 2.43
C VAL A 279 24.21 -32.00 0.92
N GLU A 280 23.25 -32.52 0.18
CA GLU A 280 23.26 -32.57 -1.29
C GLU A 280 21.86 -32.28 -1.84
N ILE A 281 21.77 -31.86 -3.09
CA ILE A 281 20.51 -31.62 -3.78
C ILE A 281 20.37 -32.49 -5.03
N ASP A 282 19.15 -32.95 -5.26
CA ASP A 282 18.67 -33.34 -6.59
C ASP A 282 17.62 -32.33 -7.07
N ASN A 283 16.33 -32.61 -6.91
CA ASN A 283 15.26 -31.62 -6.89
C ASN A 283 15.07 -31.08 -5.47
N HIS A 284 15.12 -31.98 -4.48
CA HIS A 284 15.00 -31.66 -3.08
C HIS A 284 16.37 -31.77 -2.42
N TYR A 285 16.60 -31.00 -1.37
CA TYR A 285 17.78 -31.25 -0.55
C TYR A 285 17.59 -32.49 0.31
N TYR A 286 18.69 -33.16 0.60
CA TYR A 286 18.76 -34.29 1.50
C TYR A 286 20.11 -34.32 2.19
N PHE A 287 20.17 -35.04 3.29
CA PHE A 287 21.37 -35.10 4.11
C PHE A 287 21.54 -36.45 4.79
N GLY A 288 22.78 -36.77 5.16
CA GLY A 288 23.11 -38.09 5.67
C GLY A 288 24.59 -38.36 5.87
N ILE A 289 24.88 -39.63 6.18
CA ILE A 289 26.25 -40.13 6.31
C ILE A 289 26.65 -40.82 5.01
N LYS A 290 27.67 -40.26 4.34
CA LYS A 290 28.15 -40.73 3.04
C LYS A 290 29.20 -41.83 3.21
N ARG A 291 29.20 -42.82 2.32
CA ARG A 291 30.25 -43.84 2.25
C ARG A 291 31.49 -43.26 1.53
N PRO A 292 32.72 -43.59 1.97
CA PRO A 292 33.95 -43.18 1.29
C PRO A 292 34.04 -43.68 -0.16
N SER A 293 33.55 -44.89 -0.42
CA SER A 293 33.42 -45.48 -1.75
C SER A 293 32.17 -46.35 -1.85
N GLU A 294 31.79 -46.70 -3.07
CA GLU A 294 30.64 -47.56 -3.33
C GLU A 294 30.70 -48.86 -2.51
N ASN A 295 29.61 -49.21 -1.84
CA ASN A 295 29.43 -50.40 -1.01
C ASN A 295 30.44 -50.56 0.15
N PHE A 296 31.25 -49.55 0.47
CA PHE A 296 32.21 -49.61 1.59
C PHE A 296 31.49 -49.84 2.92
N GLN A 297 31.87 -50.87 3.66
CA GLN A 297 31.24 -51.24 4.93
C GLN A 297 32.08 -50.80 6.12
N ASP A 298 31.44 -50.15 7.08
CA ASP A 298 31.99 -49.91 8.41
C ASP A 298 30.99 -50.50 9.40
N GLU A 299 31.43 -51.51 10.15
CA GLU A 299 30.55 -52.28 11.04
C GLU A 299 29.91 -51.39 12.11
N LYS A 300 30.65 -50.41 12.63
CA LYS A 300 30.18 -49.51 13.69
C LYS A 300 29.12 -48.55 13.16
N ILE A 301 29.35 -47.96 11.98
CA ILE A 301 28.37 -47.09 11.33
C ILE A 301 27.12 -47.89 10.94
N CYS A 302 27.29 -49.10 10.38
CA CYS A 302 26.18 -49.97 10.01
C CYS A 302 25.29 -50.33 11.22
N LYS A 303 25.88 -50.75 12.35
CA LYS A 303 25.17 -50.99 13.61
C LYS A 303 24.48 -49.74 14.16
N THR A 304 25.06 -48.56 13.97
CA THR A 304 24.43 -47.29 14.37
C THR A 304 23.13 -47.08 13.59
N PHE A 305 23.15 -47.28 12.28
CA PHE A 305 21.97 -47.14 11.42
C PHE A 305 20.94 -48.28 11.54
N GLU A 306 21.24 -49.38 12.24
CA GLU A 306 20.22 -50.38 12.60
C GLU A 306 19.27 -49.87 13.69
N LYS A 307 19.74 -48.92 14.52
CA LYS A 307 18.95 -48.31 15.60
C LYS A 307 18.22 -47.04 15.18
N MET A 308 18.52 -46.50 14.00
CA MET A 308 17.94 -45.27 13.48
C MET A 308 16.81 -45.59 12.49
N VAL A 309 15.70 -44.85 12.59
CA VAL A 309 14.50 -45.04 11.75
C VAL A 309 14.37 -43.89 10.75
N GLY A 310 13.82 -44.17 9.56
CA GLY A 310 13.52 -43.14 8.55
C GLY A 310 14.71 -42.76 7.66
N PHE A 311 15.71 -43.65 7.54
CA PHE A 311 16.87 -43.46 6.67
C PHE A 311 16.86 -44.46 5.52
N ILE A 312 17.27 -43.98 4.35
CA ILE A 312 17.44 -44.78 3.15
C ILE A 312 18.91 -45.17 3.02
N LYS A 313 19.19 -46.46 2.85
CA LYS A 313 20.54 -47.01 2.64
C LYS A 313 20.75 -47.25 1.16
N THR A 314 21.91 -46.85 0.63
CA THR A 314 22.25 -47.05 -0.79
C THR A 314 23.74 -47.41 -0.93
N PRO A 315 24.23 -47.79 -2.13
CA PRO A 315 25.64 -48.07 -2.35
C PRO A 315 26.59 -46.91 -1.98
N TRP A 316 26.10 -45.66 -1.97
CA TRP A 316 26.91 -44.47 -1.66
C TRP A 316 26.62 -43.85 -0.29
N TRP A 317 25.58 -44.33 0.42
CA TRP A 317 25.14 -43.75 1.68
C TRP A 317 24.95 -44.83 2.75
N TYR A 318 25.50 -44.60 3.94
CA TYR A 318 25.18 -45.42 5.10
C TYR A 318 23.75 -45.21 5.55
N GLY A 319 23.27 -43.97 5.43
CA GLY A 319 21.88 -43.58 5.59
C GLY A 319 21.70 -42.11 5.25
N TRP A 320 20.68 -41.79 4.46
CA TRP A 320 20.28 -40.43 4.11
C TRP A 320 18.77 -40.26 4.19
N ARG A 321 18.30 -39.02 4.25
CA ARG A 321 16.87 -38.69 4.21
C ARG A 321 16.62 -37.27 3.69
N HIS A 322 15.41 -37.03 3.22
CA HIS A 322 14.87 -35.68 3.05
C HIS A 322 14.42 -35.10 4.40
N SER A 323 14.25 -33.77 4.42
CA SER A 323 13.56 -33.10 5.51
C SER A 323 12.11 -33.59 5.60
N ALA A 324 11.63 -33.80 6.83
CA ALA A 324 10.22 -34.14 7.04
C ALA A 324 9.32 -32.91 7.23
N SER A 325 9.91 -31.74 7.48
CA SER A 325 9.19 -30.54 7.93
C SER A 325 9.46 -29.31 7.07
N TYR A 326 10.54 -29.31 6.30
CA TYR A 326 11.03 -28.16 5.57
C TYR A 326 11.38 -28.55 4.13
N ASP A 327 10.39 -29.06 3.42
CA ASP A 327 10.57 -29.51 2.04
C ASP A 327 10.81 -28.34 1.07
N LEU A 328 11.79 -28.51 0.18
CA LEU A 328 12.17 -27.52 -0.83
C LEU A 328 12.50 -28.20 -2.17
N ASP A 329 11.56 -28.15 -3.10
CA ASP A 329 11.75 -28.57 -4.49
C ASP A 329 12.31 -27.40 -5.33
N PHE A 330 13.64 -27.28 -5.42
CA PHE A 330 14.30 -26.21 -6.19
C PHE A 330 14.11 -26.33 -7.71
N TRP A 331 13.55 -27.44 -8.19
CA TRP A 331 13.24 -27.62 -9.60
C TRP A 331 11.87 -27.03 -9.95
N ASN A 332 10.84 -27.41 -9.20
CA ASN A 332 9.46 -26.99 -9.47
C ASN A 332 9.06 -25.71 -8.73
N LEU A 333 9.77 -25.34 -7.66
CA LEU A 333 9.52 -24.16 -6.83
C LEU A 333 8.09 -24.11 -6.26
N ASN A 334 7.48 -25.28 -6.05
CA ASN A 334 6.06 -25.41 -5.68
C ASN A 334 5.83 -25.93 -4.25
N SER A 335 6.89 -26.32 -3.53
CA SER A 335 6.81 -26.71 -2.13
C SER A 335 6.44 -25.50 -1.25
N GLU A 336 5.63 -25.72 -0.21
CA GLU A 336 5.15 -24.67 0.69
C GLU A 336 6.29 -23.79 1.26
N GLY A 337 7.48 -24.38 1.47
CA GLY A 337 8.68 -23.70 1.95
C GLY A 337 9.12 -22.47 1.12
N PHE A 338 8.77 -22.41 -0.17
CA PHE A 338 9.10 -21.27 -1.01
C PHE A 338 8.32 -20.00 -0.63
N LYS A 339 7.18 -20.10 0.06
CA LYS A 339 6.50 -18.91 0.60
C LYS A 339 7.35 -18.22 1.65
N GLN A 340 7.98 -18.98 2.53
CA GLN A 340 8.87 -18.45 3.57
C GLN A 340 10.22 -18.02 2.98
N LEU A 341 10.74 -18.75 2.00
CA LEU A 341 11.99 -18.38 1.31
C LEU A 341 11.85 -17.13 0.45
N ASN A 342 10.72 -16.91 -0.21
CA ASN A 342 10.50 -15.67 -0.96
C ASN A 342 10.30 -14.46 -0.05
N ASN A 343 9.83 -14.66 1.19
CA ASN A 343 9.76 -13.60 2.18
C ASN A 343 11.15 -13.30 2.79
N SER A 344 11.73 -12.12 2.51
CA SER A 344 13.07 -11.79 3.00
C SER A 344 13.20 -11.68 4.52
N ARG A 345 12.10 -11.44 5.25
CA ARG A 345 12.08 -11.47 6.73
C ARG A 345 12.14 -12.88 7.29
N MET A 346 11.56 -13.84 6.57
CA MET A 346 11.37 -15.20 7.06
C MET A 346 12.45 -16.15 6.58
N ARG A 347 13.06 -15.91 5.40
CA ARG A 347 13.95 -16.88 4.75
C ARG A 347 15.16 -17.29 5.58
N ALA A 348 15.79 -16.36 6.29
CA ALA A 348 16.94 -16.67 7.14
C ALA A 348 16.51 -17.57 8.32
N THR A 349 15.41 -17.21 8.99
CA THR A 349 14.81 -17.99 10.08
C THR A 349 14.38 -19.38 9.61
N TYR A 350 13.74 -19.46 8.44
CA TYR A 350 13.31 -20.71 7.83
C TYR A 350 14.49 -21.65 7.55
N ILE A 351 15.58 -21.14 6.96
CA ILE A 351 16.82 -21.89 6.77
C ILE A 351 17.47 -22.26 8.12
N GLY A 352 17.35 -21.40 9.13
CA GLY A 352 17.75 -21.70 10.50
C GLY A 352 17.07 -22.96 11.05
N HIS A 353 15.77 -23.12 10.81
CA HIS A 353 15.05 -24.34 11.21
C HIS A 353 15.47 -25.59 10.43
N ILE A 354 15.84 -25.44 9.16
CA ILE A 354 16.46 -26.53 8.38
C ILE A 354 17.80 -26.94 9.02
N ALA A 355 18.63 -25.96 9.37
CA ALA A 355 19.91 -26.21 10.04
C ALA A 355 19.72 -26.87 11.41
N GLU A 356 18.65 -26.55 12.14
CA GLU A 356 18.27 -27.21 13.40
C GLU A 356 17.91 -28.68 13.20
N GLU A 357 17.15 -29.02 12.15
CA GLU A 357 16.82 -30.42 11.83
C GLU A 357 18.08 -31.23 11.49
N ILE A 358 18.96 -30.65 10.66
CA ILE A 358 20.25 -31.27 10.28
C ILE A 358 21.13 -31.48 11.51
N ASP A 359 21.25 -30.46 12.38
CA ASP A 359 22.02 -30.54 13.63
C ASP A 359 21.47 -31.60 14.59
N ALA A 360 20.14 -31.66 14.75
CA ALA A 360 19.49 -32.68 15.58
C ALA A 360 19.81 -34.09 15.08
N PHE A 361 19.81 -34.31 13.76
CA PHE A 361 20.21 -35.58 13.18
C PHE A 361 21.69 -35.89 13.40
N ALA A 362 22.59 -34.95 13.12
CA ALA A 362 24.03 -35.14 13.32
C ALA A 362 24.37 -35.51 14.77
N LYS A 363 23.77 -34.81 15.74
CA LYS A 363 23.92 -35.11 17.18
C LYS A 363 23.33 -36.46 17.56
N ASN A 364 22.16 -36.82 17.02
CA ASN A 364 21.56 -38.14 17.28
C ASN A 364 22.45 -39.27 16.74
N PHE A 365 22.98 -39.12 15.53
CA PHE A 365 23.92 -40.07 14.95
C PHE A 365 25.16 -40.23 15.81
N LEU A 366 25.82 -39.12 16.20
CA LEU A 366 27.01 -39.17 17.06
C LEU A 366 26.73 -39.84 18.42
N ARG A 367 25.57 -39.56 19.01
CA ARG A 367 25.15 -40.19 20.27
C ARG A 367 25.05 -41.70 20.14
N GLU A 368 24.38 -42.20 19.10
CA GLU A 368 24.23 -43.64 18.88
C GLU A 368 25.56 -44.30 18.44
N TYR A 369 26.37 -43.60 17.65
CA TYR A 369 27.71 -44.03 17.24
C TYR A 369 28.67 -44.19 18.43
N ASN A 370 28.62 -43.27 19.39
CA ASN A 370 29.44 -43.35 20.60
C ASN A 370 28.96 -44.43 21.57
N LYS A 371 27.63 -44.65 21.69
CA LYS A 371 27.10 -45.81 22.44
C LYS A 371 27.56 -47.14 21.86
N ALA A 372 27.65 -47.23 20.54
CA ALA A 372 28.18 -48.42 19.88
C ALA A 372 29.67 -48.66 20.17
N ALA A 373 30.44 -47.62 20.52
CA ALA A 373 31.84 -47.76 20.94
C ALA A 373 31.96 -48.42 22.33
N ASN A 374 31.18 -47.95 23.31
CA ASN A 374 31.28 -48.40 24.70
C ASN A 374 30.81 -49.86 24.90
N ASN A 375 29.95 -50.39 24.02
CA ASN A 375 29.51 -51.79 24.09
C ASN A 375 30.51 -52.79 23.49
N ASN A 376 31.51 -52.33 22.72
CA ASN A 376 32.56 -53.20 22.18
C ASN A 376 33.73 -53.40 23.16
N GLU A 377 33.94 -52.49 24.12
CA GLU A 377 35.00 -52.63 25.15
C GLU A 377 34.61 -53.53 26.34
N ILE A 378 33.31 -53.82 26.54
CA ILE A 378 32.84 -54.68 27.65
C ILE A 378 32.82 -56.17 27.25
N ASN A 379 32.99 -56.49 25.97
CA ASN A 379 32.99 -57.86 25.44
C ASN A 379 34.36 -58.31 24.90
N SER A 380 35.43 -57.55 25.19
CA SER A 380 36.83 -57.97 25.00
C SER A 380 37.50 -58.14 26.35
#